data_AF-A0A937I8X4-F1
#
_entry.id   AF-A0A937I8X4-F1
#
_cell.length_a   1.000
_cell.length_b   1.000
_cell.length_c   1.000
_cell.angle_alpha   90.00
_cell.angle_beta   90.00
_cell.angle_gamma   90.00
#
_symmetry.space_group_name_H-M   'P 1'
#
loop_
_entity.id
_entity.type
_entity.pdbx_description
1 polymer ?
#
loop_
_entity_poly.entity_id
_entity_poly.type
_entity_poly.pdbx_seq_one_letter_code
_entity_poly.pdbx_strand_id
1 'polypeptide(L)'
;MLLHTLDQDPSDPQGFIWTEVYESSEALVFHLNNADLVAYLEAVSPLLDEFTVELYGAVSDEAVAALRATGTPTTHYPNVLGYIRDLTP
;
A
#
# COMPACT_ATOMS: atom_id res chain seq x y z
N MET A 1 7.50 2.49 -8.42
CA MET A 1 6.69 3.35 -7.53
C MET A 1 6.58 4.73 -8.15
N LEU A 2 5.38 5.31 -8.17
CA LEU A 2 5.04 6.57 -8.85
C LEU A 2 4.75 7.71 -7.87
N LEU A 3 4.21 7.41 -6.69
CA LEU A 3 3.96 8.35 -5.60
C LEU A 3 4.25 7.65 -4.28
N HIS A 4 4.78 8.41 -3.32
CA HIS A 4 5.06 7.93 -1.97
C HIS A 4 5.14 9.13 -1.02
N THR A 5 4.05 9.41 -0.33
CA THR A 5 3.96 10.52 0.63
C THR A 5 3.51 10.01 1.99
N LEU A 6 3.92 10.72 3.03
CA LEU A 6 3.46 10.51 4.40
C LEU A 6 2.90 11.83 4.88
N ASP A 7 1.58 11.87 4.99
CA ASP A 7 0.84 13.10 5.26
C ASP A 7 0.14 12.96 6.62
N GLN A 8 0.16 14.03 7.43
CA GLN A 8 -0.52 14.06 8.71
C GLN A 8 -2.03 14.28 8.50
N ASP A 9 -2.85 13.55 9.25
CA ASP A 9 -4.30 13.79 9.26
C ASP A 9 -4.59 15.20 9.81
N PRO A 10 -5.33 16.05 9.07
CA PRO A 10 -5.63 17.42 9.53
C PRO A 10 -6.52 17.47 10.78
N SER A 11 -7.18 16.37 11.13
CA SER A 11 -8.08 16.21 12.27
C SER A 11 -7.48 15.39 13.41
N ASP A 12 -6.39 14.65 13.17
CA ASP A 12 -5.66 13.88 14.17
C ASP A 12 -4.13 14.17 14.11
N PRO A 13 -3.57 14.93 15.09
CA PRO A 13 -2.15 15.22 15.14
C PRO A 13 -1.22 14.00 15.26
N GLN A 14 -1.73 12.82 15.59
CA GLN A 14 -0.96 11.58 15.65
C GLN A 14 -1.35 10.59 14.54
N GLY A 15 -2.34 10.95 13.73
CA GLY A 15 -2.76 10.19 12.55
C GLY A 15 -1.88 10.53 11.36
N PHE A 16 -1.41 9.50 10.65
CA PHE A 16 -0.62 9.65 9.43
C PHE A 16 -1.18 8.73 8.35
N ILE A 17 -1.19 9.23 7.12
CA ILE A 17 -1.62 8.49 5.93
C ILE A 17 -0.40 8.35 5.02
N TRP A 18 -0.01 7.10 4.78
CA TRP A 18 1.00 6.79 3.79
C TRP A 18 0.30 6.54 2.45
N THR A 19 0.46 7.47 1.50
CA THR A 19 -0.12 7.33 0.17
C THR A 19 0.93 6.83 -0.80
N GLU A 20 0.67 5.67 -1.39
CA GLU A 20 1.55 5.05 -2.36
C GLU A 20 0.82 4.76 -3.66
N VAL A 21 1.46 5.05 -4.79
CA VAL A 21 0.97 4.67 -6.11
C VAL A 21 2.03 3.83 -6.79
N TYR A 22 1.62 2.65 -7.24
CA TYR A 22 2.46 1.71 -7.97
C TYR A 22 2.11 1.73 -9.44
N GLU A 23 3.12 1.54 -10.30
CA GLU A 23 2.90 1.44 -11.74
C GLU A 23 2.19 0.13 -12.11
N SER A 24 2.39 -0.92 -11.31
CA SER A 24 1.87 -2.27 -11.57
C SER A 24 1.79 -3.11 -10.29
N SER A 25 1.22 -4.30 -10.41
CA SER A 25 1.17 -5.28 -9.32
C SER A 25 2.56 -5.81 -8.95
N GLU A 26 3.45 -5.98 -9.94
CA GLU A 26 4.83 -6.40 -9.74
C GLU A 26 5.63 -5.36 -8.96
N ALA A 27 5.39 -4.07 -9.22
CA ALA A 27 6.04 -3.00 -8.46
C ALA A 27 5.62 -2.97 -6.99
N LEU A 28 4.34 -3.29 -6.69
CA LEU A 28 3.88 -3.48 -5.31
C LEU A 28 4.58 -4.68 -4.67
N VAL A 29 4.62 -5.84 -5.33
CA VAL A 29 5.29 -7.04 -4.81
C VAL A 29 6.78 -6.80 -4.58
N PHE A 30 7.45 -6.09 -5.48
CA PHE A 30 8.84 -5.69 -5.30
C PHE A 30 9.02 -4.83 -4.05
N HIS A 31 8.13 -3.86 -3.82
CA HIS A 31 8.18 -3.01 -2.63
C HIS A 31 7.94 -3.79 -1.33
N LEU A 32 6.95 -4.70 -1.31
CA LEU A 32 6.67 -5.54 -0.15
C LEU A 32 7.85 -6.45 0.24
N ASN A 33 8.70 -6.80 -0.73
CA ASN A 33 9.91 -7.59 -0.50
C ASN A 33 11.16 -6.75 -0.16
N ASN A 34 11.02 -5.43 0.01
CA ASN A 34 12.14 -4.56 0.37
C ASN A 34 12.56 -4.81 1.84
N ALA A 35 13.79 -5.29 2.05
CA ALA A 35 14.32 -5.57 3.38
C ALA A 35 14.33 -4.34 4.31
N ASP A 36 14.56 -3.15 3.76
CA ASP A 36 14.57 -1.90 4.54
C ASP A 36 13.16 -1.51 5.01
N LEU A 37 12.14 -1.79 4.19
CA LEU A 37 10.74 -1.60 4.57
C LEU A 37 10.37 -2.53 5.73
N VAL A 38 10.74 -3.81 5.62
CA VAL A 38 10.45 -4.82 6.65
C VAL A 38 11.09 -4.40 7.98
N ALA A 39 12.38 -4.05 7.96
CA ALA A 39 13.09 -3.59 9.16
C ALA A 39 12.48 -2.30 9.75
N TYR A 40 12.03 -1.37 8.90
CA TYR A 40 11.36 -0.16 9.33
C TYR A 40 10.02 -0.49 10.03
N LEU A 41 9.17 -1.30 9.40
CA LEU A 41 7.88 -1.70 9.95
C LEU A 41 8.04 -2.44 11.29
N GLU A 42 9.03 -3.33 11.41
CA GLU A 42 9.35 -4.00 12.68
C GLU A 42 9.75 -3.00 13.78
N ALA A 43 10.53 -1.98 13.44
CA ALA A 43 10.98 -0.97 14.40
C ALA A 43 9.85 -0.03 14.86
N VAL A 44 8.92 0.31 13.96
CA VAL A 44 7.83 1.25 14.28
C VAL A 44 6.57 0.57 14.81
N SER A 45 6.33 -0.71 14.50
CA SER A 45 5.12 -1.43 14.93
C SER A 45 4.82 -1.34 16.44
N PRO A 46 5.81 -1.40 17.36
CA PRO A 46 5.55 -1.23 18.80
C PRO A 46 5.12 0.18 19.22
N LEU A 47 5.22 1.17 18.32
CA LEU A 47 4.88 2.57 18.55
C LEU A 47 3.50 2.95 17.97
N LEU A 48 2.88 2.05 17.20
CA LEU A 48 1.61 2.29 16.52
C LEU A 48 0.46 1.73 17.36
N ASP A 49 -0.58 2.55 17.56
CA ASP A 49 -1.84 2.06 18.10
C ASP A 49 -2.57 1.17 17.06
N GLU A 50 -2.49 1.55 15.79
CA GLU A 50 -3.10 0.85 14.66
C GLU A 50 -2.29 1.06 13.37
N PHE A 51 -2.24 0.02 12.53
CA PHE A 51 -1.73 0.11 11.16
C PHE A 51 -2.62 -0.73 10.25
N THR A 52 -3.24 -0.09 9.25
CA THR A 52 -4.14 -0.74 8.29
C THR A 52 -3.79 -0.31 6.87
N VAL A 53 -4.17 -1.12 5.90
CA VAL A 53 -3.94 -0.85 4.47
C VAL A 53 -5.26 -0.90 3.71
N GLU A 54 -5.48 0.14 2.90
CA GLU A 54 -6.51 0.13 1.87
C GLU A 54 -5.84 -0.01 0.50
N LEU A 55 -6.10 -1.12 -0.18
CA LEU A 55 -5.57 -1.39 -1.51
C LEU A 55 -6.65 -1.08 -2.54
N TYR A 56 -6.34 -0.28 -3.55
CA TYR A 56 -7.28 0.10 -4.61
C TYR A 56 -6.80 -0.35 -6.00
N GLY A 57 -7.75 -0.75 -6.84
CA GLY A 57 -7.53 -0.90 -8.28
C GLY A 57 -7.52 -2.34 -8.78
N ALA A 58 -7.19 -2.49 -10.07
CA ALA A 58 -7.04 -3.78 -10.73
C ALA A 58 -5.66 -4.37 -10.37
N VAL A 59 -5.57 -4.96 -9.18
CA VAL A 59 -4.35 -5.57 -8.64
C VAL A 59 -4.44 -7.09 -8.83
N SER A 60 -3.34 -7.74 -9.21
CA SER A 60 -3.30 -9.18 -9.41
C SER A 60 -3.59 -9.94 -8.11
N ASP A 61 -4.21 -11.12 -8.22
CA ASP A 61 -4.51 -11.97 -7.06
C ASP A 61 -3.24 -12.33 -6.27
N GLU A 62 -2.11 -12.51 -6.97
CA GLU A 62 -0.79 -12.76 -6.37
C GLU A 62 -0.33 -11.59 -5.50
N ALA A 63 -0.43 -10.36 -5.99
CA ALA A 63 -0.02 -9.18 -5.22
C ALA A 63 -0.94 -8.93 -4.02
N VAL A 64 -2.25 -9.16 -4.17
CA VAL A 64 -3.20 -9.12 -3.05
C VAL A 64 -2.85 -10.17 -1.99
N ALA A 65 -2.51 -11.39 -2.42
CA ALA A 65 -2.10 -12.46 -1.51
C ALA A 65 -0.77 -12.13 -0.80
N ALA A 66 0.21 -11.57 -1.52
CA ALA A 66 1.48 -11.13 -0.97
C ALA A 66 1.29 -10.05 0.10
N LEU A 67 0.45 -9.04 -0.16
CA LEU A 67 0.13 -8.00 0.81
C LEU A 67 -0.55 -8.59 2.06
N ARG A 68 -1.52 -9.48 1.90
CA ARG A 68 -2.19 -10.14 3.03
C ARG A 68 -1.25 -11.03 3.83
N ALA A 69 -0.25 -11.65 3.18
CA ALA A 69 0.75 -12.47 3.86
C ALA A 69 1.65 -11.68 4.81
N THR A 70 1.71 -10.35 4.70
CA THR A 70 2.38 -9.49 5.69
C THR A 70 1.71 -9.53 7.06
N GLY A 71 0.44 -9.95 7.14
CA GLY A 71 -0.37 -9.93 8.36
C GLY A 71 -1.00 -8.56 8.66
N THR A 72 -0.69 -7.52 7.88
CA THR A 72 -1.29 -6.19 8.04
C THR A 72 -2.78 -6.24 7.68
N PRO A 73 -3.69 -5.77 8.55
CA PRO A 73 -5.11 -5.68 8.23
C PRO A 73 -5.32 -4.91 6.92
N THR A 74 -5.89 -5.58 5.92
CA THR A 74 -5.98 -5.06 4.56
C THR A 74 -7.41 -5.15 4.03
N THR A 75 -7.95 -4.03 3.57
CA THR A 75 -9.17 -3.98 2.76
C THR A 75 -8.79 -3.76 1.30
N HIS A 76 -9.18 -4.66 0.41
CA HIS A 76 -8.97 -4.50 -1.03
C HIS A 76 -10.26 -4.06 -1.71
N TYR A 77 -10.21 -2.92 -2.38
CA TYR A 77 -11.24 -2.35 -3.23
C TYR A 77 -10.90 -2.64 -4.70
N PRO A 78 -11.38 -3.76 -5.26
CA PRO A 78 -11.09 -4.11 -6.65
C PRO A 78 -11.71 -3.09 -7.61
N ASN A 79 -11.07 -2.91 -8.76
CA ASN A 79 -11.66 -2.11 -9.83
C ASN A 79 -12.90 -2.84 -10.39
N VAL A 80 -14.08 -2.21 -10.24
CA VAL A 80 -15.35 -2.73 -10.78
C VAL A 80 -15.80 -1.95 -12.02
N LEU A 81 -15.71 -0.61 -12.01
CA LEU A 81 -16.21 0.28 -13.07
C LEU A 81 -15.17 1.30 -13.55
N GLY A 82 -13.90 1.15 -13.16
CA GLY A 82 -12.85 2.11 -13.49
C GLY A 82 -12.35 1.94 -14.92
N TYR A 83 -12.18 3.06 -15.63
CA TYR A 83 -11.56 3.11 -16.95
C TYR A 83 -10.10 3.56 -16.81
N ILE A 84 -9.17 2.77 -17.36
CA ILE A 84 -7.77 3.17 -17.53
C ILE A 84 -7.57 3.38 -19.03
N ARG A 85 -7.13 4.58 -19.40
CA ARG A 85 -6.80 4.87 -20.79
C ARG A 85 -5.55 4.07 -21.16
N ASP A 86 -5.58 3.40 -22.30
CA ASP A 86 -4.36 2.87 -22.88
C ASP A 86 -3.46 4.03 -23.30
N LEU A 87 -2.32 4.14 -22.63
CA LEU A 87 -1.29 5.15 -22.87
C LEU A 87 -0.09 4.57 -23.64
N THR A 88 -0.22 3.35 -24.18
CA THR A 88 0.80 2.77 -25.05
C THR A 88 1.06 3.73 -26.22
N PRO A 89 2.32 4.16 -26.45
CA PRO A 89 2.67 5.12 -27.50
C PRO A 89 2.29 4.69 -28.92
#